data_AF-A0A1Q4EDL4-F1
#
_entry.id   AF-A0A1Q4EDL4-F1
#
_cell.length_a   1.000
_cell.length_b   1.000
_cell.length_c   1.000
_cell.angle_alpha   90.00
_cell.angle_beta   90.00
_cell.angle_gamma   90.00
#
_symmetry.space_group_name_H-M   'P 1'
#
loop_
_entity.id
_entity.type
_entity.pdbx_description
1 polymer ?
#
loop_
_entity_poly.entity_id
_entity_poly.type
_entity_poly.pdbx_seq_one_letter_code
_entity_poly.pdbx_strand_id
1 'polypeptide(L)'
;MIPRADLSQLSPANRAKVIYTEAQTELASRLWRAALGDGERDDRKGNGIGQTGLSGDSLLDLLGGRVNGQTNGVQGCNCGCACACHRKGVGKDFADDCIEDLRGAIGDTAEERSRAMAAAMGTETTVSVARGAVVSGLALGANTRFAPALTMAEARTGIPATALAAIVDAEAAKGRDGSWNTMSRNPRSSAAGLGQFLSGTWEHLAETSGTWLNQLAADRGWLDGRGQVLPGARSALLALRYDGQASILGVADLAKFNLSRLEQSGIRVHTDAETLAKSAYLTHHLGLGDAKKFLAGGIEPGRARMLLAAQIGGGAADHRIATAGNATQAHRQWLLGFIDRRIRPEQFAG
;
A
#
# COMPACT_ATOMS: atom_id res chain seq x y z
N MET A 1 -16.51 25.81 6.33
CA MET A 1 -15.94 27.09 6.81
C MET A 1 -15.13 26.75 8.05
N ILE A 2 -13.81 26.57 7.91
CA ILE A 2 -12.90 26.21 9.02
C ILE A 2 -12.90 27.36 10.05
N PRO A 3 -12.93 27.08 11.37
CA PRO A 3 -12.81 28.13 12.37
C PRO A 3 -11.49 28.89 12.18
N ARG A 4 -11.57 30.22 12.05
CA ARG A 4 -10.42 31.11 11.82
C ARG A 4 -9.30 31.03 12.87
N ALA A 5 -9.55 30.35 13.99
CA ALA A 5 -8.63 30.22 15.12
C ALA A 5 -7.46 29.24 14.88
N ASP A 6 -7.56 28.31 13.93
CA ASP A 6 -6.56 27.24 13.75
C ASP A 6 -5.39 27.65 12.82
N LEU A 7 -5.61 28.65 11.97
CA LEU A 7 -4.60 29.12 11.03
C LEU A 7 -3.53 30.01 11.68
N SER A 8 -3.79 30.63 12.83
CA SER A 8 -2.83 31.55 13.47
C SER A 8 -1.68 30.84 14.17
N GLN A 9 -1.80 29.54 14.47
CA GLN A 9 -0.78 28.75 15.16
C GLN A 9 0.25 28.10 14.23
N LEU A 10 0.01 28.13 12.92
CA LEU A 10 0.93 27.58 11.93
C LEU A 10 1.99 28.63 11.52
N SER A 11 3.19 28.17 11.19
CA SER A 11 4.21 29.03 10.60
C SER A 11 3.71 29.67 9.31
N PRO A 12 4.14 30.89 8.94
CA PRO A 12 3.67 31.58 7.73
C PRO A 12 3.78 30.74 6.45
N ALA A 13 4.84 29.93 6.32
CA ALA A 13 5.03 29.02 5.19
C ALA A 13 4.02 27.85 5.19
N ASN A 14 3.74 27.25 6.35
CA ASN A 14 2.78 26.17 6.47
C ASN A 14 1.33 26.67 6.27
N ARG A 15 1.02 27.87 6.75
CA ARG A 15 -0.25 28.54 6.47
C ARG A 15 -0.45 28.76 4.98
N ALA A 16 0.57 29.29 4.31
CA ALA A 16 0.54 29.50 2.86
C ALA A 16 0.32 28.17 2.12
N LYS A 17 0.99 27.09 2.53
CA LYS A 17 0.81 25.76 1.94
C LYS A 17 -0.60 25.21 2.12
N VAL A 18 -1.18 25.32 3.32
CA VAL A 18 -2.56 24.87 3.60
C VAL A 18 -3.57 25.68 2.79
N ILE A 19 -3.45 27.02 2.82
CA ILE A 19 -4.33 27.92 2.06
C ILE A 19 -4.21 27.66 0.56
N TYR A 20 -2.99 27.48 0.05
CA TYR A 20 -2.75 27.19 -1.36
C TYR A 20 -3.34 25.84 -1.77
N THR A 21 -3.18 24.81 -0.94
CA THR A 21 -3.71 23.46 -1.21
C THR A 21 -5.25 23.47 -1.18
N GLU A 22 -5.86 24.19 -0.24
CA GLU A 22 -7.31 24.31 -0.14
C GLU A 22 -7.90 25.13 -1.30
N ALA A 23 -7.26 26.26 -1.64
CA ALA A 23 -7.63 27.07 -2.80
C ALA A 23 -7.50 26.29 -4.12
N GLN A 24 -6.45 25.48 -4.29
CA GLN A 24 -6.26 24.63 -5.46
C GLN A 24 -7.33 23.54 -5.55
N THR A 25 -7.74 22.97 -4.40
CA THR A 25 -8.79 21.95 -4.33
C THR A 25 -10.17 22.53 -4.68
N GLU A 26 -10.49 23.73 -4.21
CA GLU A 26 -11.72 24.43 -4.57
C GLU A 26 -11.74 24.85 -6.04
N LEU A 27 -10.64 25.40 -6.56
CA LEU A 27 -10.53 25.82 -7.96
C LEU A 27 -10.66 24.63 -8.91
N ALA A 28 -9.98 23.51 -8.61
CA ALA A 28 -10.12 22.27 -9.38
C ALA A 28 -11.57 21.75 -9.36
N SER A 29 -12.26 21.85 -8.21
CA SER A 29 -13.66 21.42 -8.07
C SER A 29 -14.64 22.31 -8.87
N ARG A 30 -14.38 23.63 -8.95
CA ARG A 30 -15.21 24.58 -9.71
C ARG A 30 -14.98 24.46 -11.21
N LEU A 31 -13.74 24.31 -11.65
CA LEU A 31 -13.39 24.07 -13.05
C LEU A 31 -13.98 22.74 -13.56
N TRP A 32 -14.01 21.71 -12.72
CA TRP A 32 -14.65 20.44 -13.05
C TRP A 32 -16.17 20.52 -13.16
N ARG A 33 -16.84 21.27 -12.27
CA ARG A 33 -18.29 21.51 -12.37
C ARG A 33 -18.67 22.29 -13.63
N ALA A 34 -17.79 23.18 -14.09
CA ALA A 34 -17.98 23.91 -15.34
C ALA A 34 -17.70 23.04 -16.59
N ALA A 35 -16.83 22.04 -16.50
CA ALA A 35 -16.48 21.15 -17.61
C ALA A 35 -17.47 19.99 -17.82
N LEU A 36 -18.15 19.55 -16.76
CA LEU A 36 -19.13 18.45 -16.78
C LEU A 36 -20.57 18.94 -17.02
N GLY A 37 -20.78 19.87 -17.97
CA GLY A 37 -22.08 20.48 -18.27
C GLY A 37 -23.28 19.55 -18.00
N ASP A 38 -24.20 20.02 -17.16
CA ASP A 38 -25.42 19.29 -16.79
C ASP A 38 -26.27 19.08 -18.06
N GLY A 39 -26.43 17.82 -18.49
CA GLY A 39 -27.16 17.50 -19.73
C GLY A 39 -26.99 16.06 -20.22
N GLU A 40 -28.04 15.27 -20.00
CA GLU A 40 -28.65 14.21 -20.83
C GLU A 40 -27.85 13.35 -21.82
N ARG A 41 -28.16 12.04 -21.78
CA ARG A 41 -27.56 10.91 -22.52
C ARG A 41 -27.80 10.97 -24.03
N ASP A 42 -26.85 10.44 -24.82
CA ASP A 42 -27.16 9.45 -25.87
C ASP A 42 -25.95 8.61 -26.34
N ASP A 43 -26.27 7.50 -26.99
CA ASP A 43 -25.55 6.25 -27.22
C ASP A 43 -24.58 6.16 -28.44
N ARG A 44 -23.76 5.08 -28.41
CA ARG A 44 -23.31 4.16 -29.50
C ARG A 44 -21.90 4.21 -30.15
N LYS A 45 -21.31 2.99 -30.09
CA LYS A 45 -20.58 2.15 -31.09
C LYS A 45 -19.08 2.39 -31.39
N GLY A 46 -18.31 1.31 -31.25
CA GLY A 46 -16.99 1.10 -31.86
C GLY A 46 -16.45 -0.31 -31.59
N ASN A 47 -15.92 -0.97 -32.62
CA ASN A 47 -15.80 -2.42 -32.82
C ASN A 47 -14.33 -2.91 -32.70
N GLY A 48 -14.10 -4.15 -32.23
CA GLY A 48 -13.13 -5.08 -32.84
C GLY A 48 -11.68 -5.24 -32.31
N ILE A 49 -11.35 -6.52 -32.04
CA ILE A 49 -10.13 -7.29 -32.38
C ILE A 49 -9.00 -7.42 -31.33
N GLY A 50 -8.62 -8.69 -31.07
CA GLY A 50 -7.22 -9.10 -30.87
C GLY A 50 -6.91 -9.91 -29.61
N GLN A 51 -6.98 -11.24 -29.71
CA GLN A 51 -6.50 -12.19 -28.70
C GLN A 51 -4.99 -12.43 -28.79
N THR A 52 -4.36 -12.70 -27.64
CA THR A 52 -3.22 -13.61 -27.33
C THR A 52 -2.81 -13.23 -25.89
N GLY A 53 -2.37 -14.07 -24.96
CA GLY A 53 -1.95 -15.47 -24.90
C GLY A 53 -1.41 -15.65 -23.46
N LEU A 54 -1.35 -16.90 -23.01
CA LEU A 54 -1.23 -17.35 -21.61
C LEU A 54 0.12 -17.02 -20.96
N SER A 55 0.09 -16.41 -19.78
CA SER A 55 1.10 -16.43 -18.72
C SER A 55 0.41 -15.92 -17.45
N GLY A 56 0.18 -16.78 -16.46
CA GLY A 56 -0.56 -16.39 -15.25
C GLY A 56 -0.58 -17.49 -14.18
N ASP A 57 -0.42 -18.76 -14.58
CA ASP A 57 -0.33 -19.87 -13.64
C ASP A 57 0.98 -19.84 -12.81
N SER A 58 2.03 -19.13 -13.28
CA SER A 58 3.31 -19.02 -12.58
C SER A 58 3.21 -18.38 -11.19
N LEU A 59 2.35 -17.38 -10.96
CA LEU A 59 2.19 -16.79 -9.63
C LEU A 59 1.54 -17.79 -8.66
N LEU A 60 0.66 -18.63 -9.16
CA LEU A 60 -0.09 -19.58 -8.34
C LEU A 60 0.70 -20.84 -8.08
N ASP A 61 1.48 -21.31 -9.05
CA ASP A 61 2.41 -22.42 -8.87
C ASP A 61 3.50 -22.05 -7.87
N LEU A 62 3.97 -20.80 -7.93
CA LEU A 62 5.00 -20.30 -7.03
C LEU A 62 4.46 -20.05 -5.60
N LEU A 63 3.24 -19.53 -5.46
CA LEU A 63 2.53 -19.46 -4.16
C LEU A 63 1.96 -20.82 -3.71
N GLY A 64 1.90 -21.80 -4.62
CA GLY A 64 1.14 -23.04 -4.55
C GLY A 64 1.93 -24.24 -4.07
N GLY A 65 2.94 -24.05 -3.24
CA GLY A 65 3.57 -25.10 -2.45
C GLY A 65 2.61 -25.71 -1.40
N ARG A 66 1.44 -26.20 -1.83
CA ARG A 66 0.62 -27.14 -1.07
C ARG A 66 1.21 -28.52 -1.28
N VAL A 67 1.83 -29.03 -0.22
CA VAL A 67 2.08 -30.46 -0.03
C VAL A 67 0.76 -31.20 -0.24
N ASN A 68 0.72 -32.08 -1.25
CA ASN A 68 -0.34 -33.06 -1.41
C ASN A 68 -0.45 -33.86 -0.10
N GLY A 69 -1.49 -33.59 0.68
CA GLY A 69 -1.82 -34.32 1.89
C GLY A 69 -2.36 -35.70 1.55
N GLN A 70 -1.46 -36.62 1.25
CA GLN A 70 -1.66 -38.03 1.53
C GLN A 70 -1.88 -38.16 3.04
N THR A 71 -3.01 -38.74 3.42
CA THR A 71 -3.25 -39.26 4.77
C THR A 71 -2.22 -40.34 5.05
N ASN A 72 -1.23 -40.05 5.88
CA ASN A 72 -0.46 -41.07 6.58
C ASN A 72 -0.03 -40.56 7.96
N GLY A 73 -0.01 -41.50 8.89
CA GLY A 73 -0.08 -41.28 10.33
C GLY A 73 1.01 -40.39 10.91
N VAL A 74 0.67 -39.84 12.07
CA VAL A 74 1.57 -39.19 13.03
C VAL A 74 2.79 -40.10 13.25
N GLN A 75 3.90 -39.77 12.59
CA GLN A 75 5.20 -40.34 12.90
C GLN A 75 5.90 -39.32 13.80
N GLY A 76 6.05 -39.71 15.07
CA GLY A 76 6.66 -38.90 16.12
C GLY A 76 8.08 -38.48 15.75
N CYS A 77 8.39 -37.22 16.02
CA CYS A 77 9.74 -36.68 15.84
C CYS A 77 10.64 -37.25 16.96
N ASN A 78 11.72 -37.93 16.57
CA ASN A 78 12.69 -38.54 17.47
C ASN A 78 13.83 -37.54 17.79
N CYS A 79 13.53 -36.50 18.56
CA CYS A 79 14.55 -35.60 19.10
C CYS A 79 14.54 -35.60 20.64
N GLY A 80 15.62 -36.10 21.24
CA GLY A 80 15.83 -36.17 22.68
C GLY A 80 16.34 -34.86 23.28
N CYS A 81 15.54 -33.79 23.22
CA CYS A 81 15.86 -32.53 23.88
C CYS A 81 14.83 -32.19 24.97
N ALA A 82 15.29 -32.04 26.20
CA ALA A 82 14.48 -31.65 27.35
C ALA A 82 14.31 -30.11 27.41
N CYS A 83 13.51 -29.54 26.51
CA CYS A 83 13.11 -28.13 26.56
C CYS A 83 11.74 -27.96 27.24
N ALA A 84 11.55 -26.83 27.94
CA ALA A 84 10.36 -26.52 28.75
C ALA A 84 9.03 -26.47 27.98
N CYS A 85 9.06 -26.53 26.64
CA CYS A 85 7.88 -26.46 25.77
C CYS A 85 7.00 -27.74 25.77
N HIS A 86 7.37 -28.80 26.49
CA HIS A 86 6.61 -30.07 26.54
C HIS A 86 6.07 -30.48 27.92
N ARG A 87 6.10 -29.60 28.92
CA ARG A 87 5.46 -29.94 30.21
C ARG A 87 3.95 -29.72 30.12
N LYS A 88 3.19 -30.79 29.81
CA LYS A 88 1.72 -30.75 29.82
C LYS A 88 1.17 -30.60 31.24
N GLY A 89 0.46 -29.49 31.47
CA GLY A 89 -0.78 -29.47 32.24
C GLY A 89 -0.72 -28.82 33.63
N VAL A 90 -1.24 -27.59 33.75
CA VAL A 90 -2.04 -27.03 34.85
C VAL A 90 -2.85 -25.88 34.20
N GLY A 91 -4.18 -25.85 34.16
CA GLY A 91 -5.10 -25.60 35.28
C GLY A 91 -5.46 -24.10 35.30
N LYS A 92 -6.75 -23.77 35.37
CA LYS A 92 -7.32 -22.41 35.31
C LYS A 92 -6.92 -21.56 36.53
N ASP A 93 -6.96 -20.25 36.32
CA ASP A 93 -6.92 -19.11 37.26
C ASP A 93 -5.58 -18.84 37.94
N PHE A 94 -4.90 -17.73 37.58
CA PHE A 94 -4.20 -16.84 38.51
C PHE A 94 -3.98 -15.47 37.86
N ALA A 95 -4.45 -14.44 38.57
CA ALA A 95 -4.26 -13.02 38.31
C ALA A 95 -2.92 -12.52 38.91
N ASP A 96 -2.50 -11.35 38.43
CA ASP A 96 -1.57 -10.38 39.01
C ASP A 96 -0.09 -10.76 39.28
N ASP A 97 0.72 -9.71 39.13
CA ASP A 97 2.13 -9.52 39.45
C ASP A 97 3.21 -10.15 38.56
N CYS A 98 3.84 -9.27 37.76
CA CYS A 98 5.27 -8.91 37.83
C CYS A 98 5.68 -8.07 36.59
N ILE A 99 5.39 -6.75 36.60
CA ILE A 99 6.07 -5.76 35.75
C ILE A 99 6.85 -4.81 36.68
N GLU A 100 8.00 -5.28 37.16
CA GLU A 100 9.09 -4.44 37.63
C GLU A 100 10.40 -5.19 37.34
N ASP A 101 10.90 -5.13 36.10
CA ASP A 101 12.35 -5.26 35.84
C ASP A 101 12.82 -4.97 34.39
N LEU A 102 12.17 -4.02 33.69
CA LEU A 102 12.57 -3.64 32.33
C LEU A 102 12.70 -2.13 32.13
N ARG A 103 12.86 -1.36 33.21
CA ARG A 103 13.03 0.11 33.16
C ARG A 103 14.48 0.59 33.34
N GLY A 104 15.45 -0.32 33.56
CA GLY A 104 16.86 0.04 33.77
C GLY A 104 17.79 -0.10 32.56
N ALA A 105 17.37 -0.71 31.45
CA ALA A 105 18.26 -1.10 30.35
C ALA A 105 18.10 -0.31 29.04
N ILE A 106 17.23 0.70 29.01
CA ILE A 106 16.97 1.51 27.80
C ILE A 106 16.92 3.01 28.17
N GLY A 107 17.98 3.50 28.83
CA GLY A 107 18.20 4.92 29.07
C GLY A 107 19.50 5.36 28.40
N ASP A 108 19.46 6.52 27.73
CA ASP A 108 20.59 7.36 27.29
C ASP A 108 21.17 7.24 25.87
N THR A 109 20.84 6.27 25.03
CA THR A 109 21.42 6.22 23.65
C THR A 109 20.57 6.84 22.53
N ALA A 110 19.30 7.17 22.79
CA ALA A 110 18.35 7.65 21.77
C ALA A 110 18.36 9.18 21.58
N GLU A 111 18.60 9.94 22.66
CA GLU A 111 18.67 11.41 22.59
C GLU A 111 19.97 11.91 21.96
N GLU A 112 21.09 11.26 22.20
CA GLU A 112 22.38 11.64 21.62
C GLU A 112 22.41 11.43 20.10
N ARG A 113 21.80 10.34 19.61
CA ARG A 113 21.64 10.09 18.16
C ARG A 113 20.73 11.12 17.48
N SER A 114 19.71 11.60 18.19
CA SER A 114 18.78 12.62 17.67
C SER A 114 19.43 14.00 17.58
N ARG A 115 20.32 14.36 18.53
CA ARG A 115 21.12 15.60 18.46
C ARG A 115 22.18 15.58 17.36
N ALA A 116 22.81 14.43 17.12
CA ALA A 116 23.78 14.27 16.03
C ALA A 116 23.13 14.42 14.63
N MET A 117 21.89 13.95 14.47
CA MET A 117 21.16 14.07 13.21
C MET A 117 20.68 15.50 12.91
N ALA A 118 20.34 16.28 13.95
CA ALA A 118 19.98 17.70 13.82
C ALA A 118 21.17 18.59 13.44
N ALA A 119 22.38 18.27 13.90
CA ALA A 119 23.60 19.01 13.54
C ALA A 119 24.02 18.80 12.07
N ALA A 120 23.71 17.64 11.49
CA ALA A 120 24.00 17.34 10.08
C ALA A 120 23.08 18.08 9.08
N MET A 121 21.94 18.62 9.53
CA MET A 121 20.96 19.31 8.68
C MET A 121 21.23 20.81 8.49
N GLY A 122 22.33 21.34 9.05
CA GLY A 122 22.65 22.78 9.10
C GLY A 122 23.63 23.31 8.05
N THR A 123 24.02 22.55 7.02
CA THR A 123 24.94 23.06 5.99
C THR A 123 24.30 23.00 4.59
N GLU A 124 23.77 24.15 4.17
CA GLU A 124 23.36 24.40 2.80
C GLU A 124 24.58 24.27 1.87
N THR A 125 24.60 23.25 1.02
CA THR A 125 25.49 23.18 -0.13
C THR A 125 24.65 23.18 -1.39
N THR A 126 24.80 24.23 -2.19
CA THR A 126 24.21 24.40 -3.51
C THR A 126 24.72 23.30 -4.45
N VAL A 127 23.83 22.45 -4.95
CA VAL A 127 24.18 21.42 -5.94
C VAL A 127 23.65 21.81 -7.32
N SER A 128 24.61 22.08 -8.21
CA SER A 128 24.48 22.24 -9.65
C SER A 128 23.83 21.02 -10.31
N VAL A 129 22.94 21.27 -11.27
CA VAL A 129 22.22 20.25 -12.04
C VAL A 129 23.21 19.49 -12.93
N ALA A 130 23.52 18.25 -12.58
CA ALA A 130 24.18 17.28 -13.45
C ALA A 130 23.39 15.96 -13.48
N ARG A 131 23.29 15.41 -14.69
CA ARG A 131 22.51 14.23 -15.09
C ARG A 131 22.80 13.00 -14.22
N GLY A 132 21.72 12.33 -13.79
CA GLY A 132 21.69 10.90 -13.51
C GLY A 132 22.53 10.43 -12.32
N ALA A 133 22.24 10.91 -11.11
CA ALA A 133 22.79 10.32 -9.91
C ALA A 133 21.94 9.11 -9.49
N VAL A 134 22.50 7.91 -9.64
CA VAL A 134 21.97 6.67 -9.06
C VAL A 134 22.19 6.76 -7.55
N VAL A 135 21.23 7.34 -6.84
CA VAL A 135 21.21 7.25 -5.38
C VAL A 135 20.43 5.97 -5.06
N SER A 136 21.13 4.96 -4.54
CA SER A 136 20.57 3.71 -4.00
C SER A 136 20.32 2.52 -4.95
N GLY A 137 21.09 2.32 -6.04
CA GLY A 137 20.92 1.13 -6.89
C GLY A 137 19.50 0.97 -7.47
N LEU A 138 18.78 2.09 -7.57
CA LEU A 138 17.40 2.20 -8.02
C LEU A 138 17.36 2.97 -9.34
N ALA A 139 16.79 2.36 -10.38
CA ALA A 139 16.53 2.99 -11.66
C ALA A 139 15.13 3.63 -11.69
N LEU A 140 15.02 4.89 -11.23
CA LEU A 140 13.71 5.58 -11.12
C LEU A 140 13.45 6.61 -12.23
N GLY A 141 14.44 6.97 -13.03
CA GLY A 141 14.29 7.97 -14.10
C GLY A 141 13.73 9.30 -13.58
N ALA A 142 12.62 9.78 -14.15
CA ALA A 142 11.93 11.01 -13.74
C ALA A 142 11.43 10.98 -12.27
N ASN A 143 11.41 9.81 -11.64
CA ASN A 143 10.93 9.58 -10.28
C ASN A 143 12.04 9.55 -9.22
N THR A 144 13.29 9.88 -9.60
CA THR A 144 14.47 9.87 -8.68
C THR A 144 14.25 10.70 -7.40
N ARG A 145 13.40 11.73 -7.45
CA ARG A 145 12.99 12.52 -6.26
C ARG A 145 12.38 11.68 -5.13
N PHE A 146 11.88 10.48 -5.43
CA PHE A 146 11.27 9.57 -4.45
C PHE A 146 12.23 8.51 -3.90
N ALA A 147 13.50 8.48 -4.36
CA ALA A 147 14.50 7.51 -3.89
C ALA A 147 14.66 7.53 -2.35
N PRO A 148 14.73 8.70 -1.66
CA PRO A 148 14.82 8.74 -0.20
C PRO A 148 13.61 8.09 0.48
N ALA A 149 12.39 8.38 -0.01
CA ALA A 149 11.17 7.82 0.54
C ALA A 149 11.10 6.29 0.37
N LEU A 150 11.53 5.77 -0.79
CA LEU A 150 11.60 4.34 -1.05
C LEU A 150 12.65 3.65 -0.17
N THR A 151 13.81 4.29 0.04
CA THR A 151 14.87 3.78 0.94
C THR A 151 14.36 3.71 2.38
N MET A 152 13.67 4.76 2.84
CA MET A 152 13.06 4.77 4.18
C MET A 152 11.96 3.70 4.32
N ALA A 153 11.18 3.49 3.28
CA ALA A 153 10.10 2.51 3.26
C ALA A 153 10.63 1.07 3.31
N GLU A 154 11.69 0.78 2.58
CA GLU A 154 12.42 -0.49 2.64
C GLU A 154 12.98 -0.73 4.04
N ALA A 155 13.71 0.23 4.61
CA ALA A 155 14.28 0.10 5.95
C ALA A 155 13.22 -0.18 7.04
N ARG A 156 12.02 0.42 6.93
CA ARG A 156 10.92 0.20 7.88
C ARG A 156 10.25 -1.18 7.77
N THR A 157 10.18 -1.71 6.55
CA THR A 157 9.28 -2.82 6.24
C THR A 157 9.99 -4.11 5.86
N GLY A 158 11.25 -4.01 5.43
CA GLY A 158 12.01 -5.11 4.84
C GLY A 158 11.56 -5.45 3.41
N ILE A 159 10.62 -4.69 2.82
CA ILE A 159 10.17 -4.88 1.45
C ILE A 159 11.15 -4.15 0.53
N PRO A 160 11.75 -4.82 -0.49
CA PRO A 160 12.71 -4.19 -1.38
C PRO A 160 12.18 -2.90 -2.03
N ALA A 161 13.02 -1.87 -2.10
CA ALA A 161 12.63 -0.60 -2.69
C ALA A 161 12.19 -0.74 -4.16
N THR A 162 12.76 -1.69 -4.90
CA THR A 162 12.35 -2.04 -6.28
C THR A 162 10.92 -2.58 -6.34
N ALA A 163 10.53 -3.42 -5.38
CA ALA A 163 9.17 -3.95 -5.27
C ALA A 163 8.17 -2.84 -4.93
N LEU A 164 8.52 -1.95 -4.00
CA LEU A 164 7.70 -0.80 -3.64
C LEU A 164 7.53 0.17 -4.81
N ALA A 165 8.61 0.43 -5.57
CA ALA A 165 8.58 1.25 -6.77
C ALA A 165 7.65 0.66 -7.83
N ALA A 166 7.66 -0.66 -8.04
CA ALA A 166 6.76 -1.33 -8.98
C ALA A 166 5.28 -1.20 -8.58
N ILE A 167 4.96 -1.30 -7.28
CA ILE A 167 3.59 -1.09 -6.78
C ILE A 167 3.16 0.36 -7.00
N VAL A 168 4.00 1.33 -6.64
CA VAL A 168 3.71 2.75 -6.84
C VAL A 168 3.55 3.09 -8.33
N ASP A 169 4.39 2.52 -9.18
CA ASP A 169 4.28 2.68 -10.64
C ASP A 169 2.96 2.14 -11.20
N ALA A 170 2.48 1.03 -10.65
CA ALA A 170 1.23 0.41 -11.06
C ALA A 170 0.00 1.23 -10.65
N GLU A 171 0.05 1.91 -9.50
CA GLU A 171 -1.07 2.66 -8.93
C GLU A 171 -1.10 4.13 -9.37
N ALA A 172 0.05 4.79 -9.46
CA ALA A 172 0.10 6.22 -9.70
C ALA A 172 -0.30 6.57 -11.15
N ALA A 173 -1.14 7.59 -11.30
CA ALA A 173 -1.24 8.29 -12.58
C ALA A 173 0.13 8.89 -12.95
N LYS A 174 0.40 8.98 -14.26
CA LYS A 174 1.70 9.42 -14.79
C LYS A 174 1.58 10.68 -15.64
N GLY A 175 2.59 11.54 -15.56
CA GLY A 175 2.85 12.59 -16.53
C GLY A 175 3.31 12.01 -17.87
N ARG A 176 3.39 12.88 -18.89
CA ARG A 176 3.87 12.49 -20.24
C ARG A 176 5.32 11.99 -20.23
N ASP A 177 6.11 12.44 -19.27
CA ASP A 177 7.50 12.06 -19.04
C ASP A 177 7.66 10.80 -18.17
N GLY A 178 6.55 10.15 -17.79
CA GLY A 178 6.56 9.00 -16.90
C GLY A 178 6.69 9.34 -15.42
N SER A 179 6.71 10.63 -15.06
CA SER A 179 6.76 11.05 -13.66
C SER A 179 5.46 10.69 -12.94
N TRP A 180 5.56 10.14 -11.73
CA TRP A 180 4.41 9.80 -10.90
C TRP A 180 3.75 11.07 -10.36
N ASN A 181 2.43 11.14 -10.56
CA ASN A 181 1.61 12.27 -10.16
C ASN A 181 1.10 12.08 -8.73
N THR A 182 1.65 12.85 -7.78
CA THR A 182 1.20 12.83 -6.38
C THR A 182 -0.24 13.31 -6.21
N MET A 183 -0.77 14.06 -7.17
CA MET A 183 -2.15 14.53 -7.21
C MET A 183 -3.09 13.56 -7.93
N SER A 184 -2.65 12.32 -8.18
CA SER A 184 -3.48 11.27 -8.77
C SER A 184 -4.77 11.07 -7.96
N ARG A 185 -5.90 10.96 -8.67
CA ARG A 185 -7.22 10.77 -8.05
C ARG A 185 -8.13 9.95 -8.96
N ASN A 186 -8.85 9.01 -8.38
CA ASN A 186 -9.89 8.27 -9.09
C ASN A 186 -11.23 9.04 -9.00
N PRO A 187 -11.87 9.41 -10.12
CA PRO A 187 -13.13 10.14 -10.09
C PRO A 187 -14.33 9.30 -9.58
N ARG A 188 -14.21 7.97 -9.57
CA ARG A 188 -15.27 7.03 -9.16
C ARG A 188 -15.14 6.54 -7.72
N SER A 189 -14.13 6.98 -6.97
CA SER A 189 -13.91 6.55 -5.59
C SER A 189 -13.17 7.61 -4.77
N SER A 190 -12.88 7.30 -3.50
CA SER A 190 -12.06 8.16 -2.65
C SER A 190 -10.56 7.99 -2.89
N ALA A 191 -10.13 7.09 -3.79
CA ALA A 191 -8.72 6.77 -4.03
C ALA A 191 -7.93 7.99 -4.50
N ALA A 192 -6.80 8.25 -3.83
CA ALA A 192 -5.95 9.40 -4.07
C ALA A 192 -4.47 9.10 -3.77
N GLY A 193 -3.57 9.86 -4.40
CA GLY A 193 -2.15 9.79 -4.15
C GLY A 193 -1.40 8.75 -4.97
N LEU A 194 -0.10 8.63 -4.69
CA LEU A 194 0.77 7.67 -5.36
C LEU A 194 0.36 6.21 -5.11
N GLY A 195 -0.25 5.93 -3.96
CA GLY A 195 -0.76 4.59 -3.61
C GLY A 195 -2.26 4.40 -3.85
N GLN A 196 -2.96 5.40 -4.42
CA GLN A 196 -4.41 5.34 -4.67
C GLN A 196 -5.24 4.91 -3.45
N PHE A 197 -4.88 5.39 -2.25
CA PHE A 197 -5.52 5.00 -1.00
C PHE A 197 -6.96 5.49 -0.91
N LEU A 198 -7.89 4.59 -0.56
CA LEU A 198 -9.24 4.96 -0.13
C LEU A 198 -9.19 5.67 1.23
N SER A 199 -10.18 6.52 1.53
CA SER A 199 -10.24 7.24 2.82
C SER A 199 -10.22 6.30 4.01
N GLY A 200 -11.06 5.25 4.00
CA GLY A 200 -11.13 4.29 5.11
C GLY A 200 -9.84 3.48 5.31
N THR A 201 -9.17 3.10 4.22
CA THR A 201 -7.87 2.41 4.31
C THR A 201 -6.80 3.32 4.90
N TRP A 202 -6.79 4.60 4.51
CA TRP A 202 -5.83 5.58 5.01
C TRP A 202 -6.04 5.89 6.49
N GLU A 203 -7.30 6.07 6.91
CA GLU A 203 -7.67 6.20 8.32
C GLU A 203 -7.26 4.95 9.10
N HIS A 204 -7.53 3.75 8.59
CA HIS A 204 -7.13 2.51 9.24
C HIS A 204 -5.60 2.42 9.44
N LEU A 205 -4.80 2.85 8.46
CA LEU A 205 -3.34 2.92 8.64
C LEU A 205 -2.97 3.88 9.77
N ALA A 206 -3.60 5.06 9.85
CA ALA A 206 -3.36 6.03 10.92
C ALA A 206 -3.78 5.52 12.31
N GLU A 207 -4.72 4.58 12.38
CA GLU A 207 -5.20 3.97 13.63
C GLU A 207 -4.45 2.68 13.98
N THR A 208 -3.62 2.17 13.06
CA THR A 208 -2.88 0.91 13.26
C THR A 208 -1.51 1.20 13.86
N SER A 209 -1.30 0.77 15.11
CA SER A 209 -0.03 0.89 15.80
C SER A 209 1.14 0.28 14.99
N GLY A 210 2.26 1.01 14.96
CA GLY A 210 3.47 0.60 14.26
C GLY A 210 3.58 1.10 12.81
N THR A 211 2.50 1.62 12.21
CA THR A 211 2.59 2.30 10.92
C THR A 211 3.22 3.70 11.09
N TRP A 212 3.81 4.21 10.02
CA TRP A 212 4.37 5.54 9.96
C TRP A 212 3.28 6.60 10.12
N LEU A 213 2.11 6.36 9.51
CA LEU A 213 0.99 7.28 9.58
C LEU A 213 0.39 7.35 10.98
N ASN A 214 0.36 6.22 11.71
CA ASN A 214 -0.06 6.19 13.11
C ASN A 214 0.91 6.95 14.01
N GLN A 215 2.23 6.77 13.83
CA GLN A 215 3.22 7.54 14.57
C GLN A 215 3.04 9.05 14.31
N LEU A 216 2.90 9.45 13.04
CA LEU A 216 2.67 10.85 12.68
C LEU A 216 1.37 11.40 13.28
N ALA A 217 0.30 10.60 13.28
CA ALA A 217 -0.98 10.99 13.85
C ALA A 217 -0.88 11.15 15.38
N ALA A 218 -0.18 10.25 16.06
CA ALA A 218 0.09 10.34 17.49
C ALA A 218 0.91 11.60 17.83
N ASP A 219 2.01 11.84 17.11
CA ASP A 219 2.90 13.01 17.31
C ASP A 219 2.15 14.34 17.11
N ARG A 220 1.12 14.34 16.28
CA ARG A 220 0.27 15.53 16.02
C ARG A 220 -0.95 15.63 16.92
N GLY A 221 -1.14 14.71 17.86
CA GLY A 221 -2.32 14.67 18.71
C GLY A 221 -3.62 14.46 17.92
N TRP A 222 -3.56 13.73 16.81
CA TRP A 222 -4.69 13.45 15.92
C TRP A 222 -5.51 12.23 16.32
N LEU A 223 -5.08 11.50 17.35
CA LEU A 223 -5.74 10.28 17.82
C LEU A 223 -6.45 10.52 19.17
N ASP A 224 -7.59 9.87 19.37
CA ASP A 224 -8.29 9.84 20.66
C ASP A 224 -7.64 8.82 21.62
N GLY A 225 -8.16 8.71 22.85
CA GLY A 225 -7.65 7.76 23.85
C GLY A 225 -7.81 6.27 23.47
N ARG A 226 -8.50 5.95 22.37
CA ARG A 226 -8.66 4.60 21.82
C ARG A 226 -7.81 4.41 20.56
N GLY A 227 -7.00 5.40 20.17
CA GLY A 227 -6.19 5.36 18.95
C GLY A 227 -6.98 5.65 17.67
N GLN A 228 -8.21 6.16 17.76
CA GLN A 228 -9.04 6.51 16.60
C GLN A 228 -8.76 7.94 16.13
N VAL A 229 -8.87 8.19 14.83
CA VAL A 229 -8.64 9.52 14.26
C VAL A 229 -9.72 10.49 14.75
N LEU A 230 -9.28 11.61 15.33
CA LEU A 230 -10.17 12.69 15.77
C LEU A 230 -10.89 13.31 14.57
N PRO A 231 -12.22 13.59 14.66
CA PRO A 231 -12.97 14.18 13.56
C PRO A 231 -12.37 15.47 13.01
N GLY A 232 -11.80 16.32 13.87
CA GLY A 232 -11.14 17.58 13.48
C GLY A 232 -9.83 17.40 12.71
N ALA A 233 -9.13 16.28 12.90
CA ALA A 233 -7.87 15.97 12.22
C ALA A 233 -8.06 15.25 10.88
N ARG A 234 -9.26 14.70 10.63
CA ARG A 234 -9.53 13.80 9.51
C ARG A 234 -9.21 14.41 8.14
N SER A 235 -9.53 15.69 7.90
CA SER A 235 -9.23 16.37 6.64
C SER A 235 -7.72 16.48 6.40
N ALA A 236 -6.97 16.92 7.41
CA ALA A 236 -5.52 17.05 7.37
C ALA A 236 -4.84 15.69 7.17
N LEU A 237 -5.34 14.65 7.84
CA LEU A 237 -4.88 13.28 7.64
C LEU A 237 -5.09 12.82 6.20
N LEU A 238 -6.29 12.98 5.65
CA LEU A 238 -6.61 12.55 4.28
C LEU A 238 -5.82 13.31 3.21
N ALA A 239 -5.41 14.55 3.49
CA ALA A 239 -4.57 15.34 2.59
C ALA A 239 -3.14 14.79 2.46
N LEU A 240 -2.65 14.04 3.45
CA LEU A 240 -1.33 13.40 3.37
C LEU A 240 -1.22 12.34 2.27
N ARG A 241 -2.34 11.86 1.71
CA ARG A 241 -2.31 11.01 0.50
C ARG A 241 -1.71 11.73 -0.71
N TYR A 242 -1.68 13.05 -0.73
CA TYR A 242 -1.04 13.82 -1.81
C TYR A 242 0.42 14.14 -1.53
N ASP A 243 0.92 13.78 -0.34
CA ASP A 243 2.34 13.85 -0.02
C ASP A 243 3.03 12.57 -0.52
N GLY A 244 4.09 12.75 -1.31
CA GLY A 244 4.77 11.64 -1.97
C GLY A 244 5.45 10.68 -0.99
N GLN A 245 6.08 11.22 0.05
CA GLN A 245 6.75 10.40 1.07
C GLN A 245 5.73 9.65 1.91
N ALA A 246 4.70 10.34 2.42
CA ALA A 246 3.63 9.73 3.19
C ALA A 246 2.94 8.61 2.39
N SER A 247 2.66 8.83 1.11
CA SER A 247 2.06 7.82 0.24
C SER A 247 2.92 6.58 0.10
N ILE A 248 4.22 6.74 -0.17
CA ILE A 248 5.15 5.62 -0.35
C ILE A 248 5.31 4.83 0.95
N LEU A 249 5.46 5.52 2.08
CA LEU A 249 5.54 4.87 3.40
C LEU A 249 4.23 4.15 3.75
N GLY A 250 3.09 4.74 3.41
CA GLY A 250 1.78 4.09 3.54
C GLY A 250 1.65 2.83 2.69
N VAL A 251 2.15 2.84 1.44
CA VAL A 251 2.17 1.65 0.57
C VAL A 251 2.98 0.54 1.22
N ALA A 252 4.15 0.86 1.74
CA ALA A 252 5.02 -0.11 2.37
C ALA A 252 4.39 -0.70 3.66
N ASP A 253 3.84 0.14 4.53
CA ASP A 253 3.20 -0.34 5.76
C ASP A 253 1.96 -1.22 5.47
N LEU A 254 1.13 -0.83 4.50
CA LEU A 254 -0.01 -1.64 4.08
C LEU A 254 0.43 -2.98 3.48
N ALA A 255 1.46 -2.96 2.63
CA ALA A 255 2.03 -4.16 2.04
C ALA A 255 2.55 -5.10 3.14
N LYS A 256 3.35 -4.61 4.08
CA LYS A 256 3.89 -5.39 5.21
C LYS A 256 2.76 -6.05 6.01
N PHE A 257 1.74 -5.28 6.36
CA PHE A 257 0.60 -5.77 7.12
C PHE A 257 -0.17 -6.87 6.39
N ASN A 258 -0.43 -6.67 5.10
CA ASN A 258 -1.15 -7.65 4.29
C ASN A 258 -0.34 -8.93 4.07
N LEU A 259 0.96 -8.81 3.76
CA LEU A 259 1.86 -9.94 3.58
C LEU A 259 1.95 -10.78 4.86
N SER A 260 2.14 -10.14 6.02
CA SER A 260 2.15 -10.83 7.32
C SER A 260 0.85 -11.62 7.56
N ARG A 261 -0.30 -11.06 7.17
CA ARG A 261 -1.61 -11.73 7.29
C ARG A 261 -1.86 -12.84 6.26
N LEU A 262 -1.16 -12.82 5.12
CA LEU A 262 -1.14 -13.93 4.17
C LEU A 262 -0.30 -15.09 4.73
N GLU A 263 0.87 -14.79 5.28
CA GLU A 263 1.74 -15.79 5.93
C GLU A 263 1.05 -16.48 7.10
N GLN A 264 0.37 -15.71 7.96
CA GLN A 264 -0.44 -16.27 9.05
C GLN A 264 -1.56 -17.20 8.56
N SER A 265 -1.99 -17.08 7.30
CA SER A 265 -2.93 -18.01 6.65
C SER A 265 -2.25 -19.16 5.91
N GLY A 266 -0.94 -19.34 6.07
CA GLY A 266 -0.15 -20.42 5.48
C GLY A 266 0.28 -20.17 4.03
N ILE A 267 0.12 -18.96 3.51
CA ILE A 267 0.54 -18.61 2.15
C ILE A 267 1.97 -18.07 2.20
N ARG A 268 2.90 -18.72 1.49
CA ARG A 268 4.31 -18.31 1.45
C ARG A 268 4.48 -17.16 0.46
N VAL A 269 4.80 -15.96 0.95
CA VAL A 269 4.94 -14.75 0.11
C VAL A 269 6.38 -14.22 0.02
N HIS A 270 7.30 -14.75 0.83
CA HIS A 270 8.72 -14.37 0.87
C HIS A 270 9.63 -15.35 0.11
N THR A 271 9.17 -15.90 -1.01
CA THR A 271 9.97 -16.82 -1.84
C THR A 271 11.04 -16.08 -2.65
N ASP A 272 10.67 -14.91 -3.18
CA ASP A 272 11.50 -14.06 -4.03
C ASP A 272 10.85 -12.66 -4.13
N ALA A 273 11.59 -11.68 -4.67
CA ALA A 273 11.15 -10.29 -4.74
C ALA A 273 9.93 -10.08 -5.66
N GLU A 274 9.81 -10.86 -6.74
CA GLU A 274 8.70 -10.77 -7.68
C GLU A 274 7.40 -11.25 -7.01
N THR A 275 7.44 -12.41 -6.38
CA THR A 275 6.30 -12.98 -5.66
C THR A 275 5.85 -12.13 -4.50
N LEU A 276 6.81 -11.57 -3.75
CA LEU A 276 6.54 -10.62 -2.69
C LEU A 276 5.79 -9.39 -3.23
N ALA A 277 6.31 -8.79 -4.30
CA ALA A 277 5.73 -7.60 -4.94
C ALA A 277 4.32 -7.89 -5.49
N LYS A 278 4.14 -9.03 -6.17
CA LYS A 278 2.85 -9.44 -6.74
C LYS A 278 1.83 -9.73 -5.65
N SER A 279 2.24 -10.36 -4.54
CA SER A 279 1.36 -10.63 -3.38
C SER A 279 0.96 -9.35 -2.66
N ALA A 280 1.91 -8.42 -2.48
CA ALA A 280 1.64 -7.10 -1.93
C ALA A 280 0.66 -6.32 -2.81
N TYR A 281 0.89 -6.29 -4.13
CA TYR A 281 -0.01 -5.65 -5.07
C TYR A 281 -1.41 -6.28 -5.06
N LEU A 282 -1.50 -7.61 -5.09
CA LEU A 282 -2.76 -8.34 -5.11
C LEU A 282 -3.64 -7.98 -3.89
N THR A 283 -3.03 -7.95 -2.71
CA THR A 283 -3.74 -7.60 -1.46
C THR A 283 -4.08 -6.13 -1.36
N HIS A 284 -3.24 -5.24 -1.92
CA HIS A 284 -3.55 -3.81 -2.06
C HIS A 284 -4.77 -3.61 -2.98
N HIS A 285 -4.78 -4.26 -4.13
CA HIS A 285 -5.76 -4.07 -5.18
C HIS A 285 -7.14 -4.69 -4.85
N LEU A 286 -7.17 -5.91 -4.32
CA LEU A 286 -8.42 -6.61 -3.99
C LEU A 286 -8.89 -6.38 -2.56
N GLY A 287 -7.99 -5.95 -1.68
CA GLY A 287 -8.13 -6.15 -0.24
C GLY A 287 -7.81 -7.58 0.17
N LEU A 288 -7.38 -7.74 1.43
CA LEU A 288 -6.88 -9.02 1.95
C LEU A 288 -7.89 -10.18 1.84
N GLY A 289 -9.17 -9.92 2.09
CA GLY A 289 -10.20 -10.98 2.10
C GLY A 289 -10.42 -11.59 0.71
N ASP A 290 -10.56 -10.74 -0.31
CA ASP A 290 -10.76 -11.19 -1.69
C ASP A 290 -9.44 -11.75 -2.27
N ALA A 291 -8.29 -11.22 -1.87
CA ALA A 291 -6.99 -11.80 -2.23
C ALA A 291 -6.80 -13.23 -1.68
N LYS A 292 -7.20 -13.51 -0.43
CA LYS A 292 -7.16 -14.88 0.12
C LYS A 292 -8.02 -15.85 -0.68
N LYS A 293 -9.25 -15.47 -1.02
CA LYS A 293 -10.15 -16.28 -1.87
C LYS A 293 -9.56 -16.49 -3.26
N PHE A 294 -9.03 -15.42 -3.86
CA PHE A 294 -8.35 -15.46 -5.14
C PHE A 294 -7.21 -16.48 -5.14
N LEU A 295 -6.36 -16.48 -4.11
CA LEU A 295 -5.26 -17.43 -3.96
C LEU A 295 -5.75 -18.86 -3.65
N ALA A 296 -6.90 -19.01 -2.99
CA ALA A 296 -7.46 -20.31 -2.63
C ALA A 296 -8.24 -21.03 -3.76
N GLY A 297 -8.39 -20.42 -4.94
CA GLY A 297 -9.05 -21.05 -6.09
C GLY A 297 -10.02 -20.15 -6.86
N GLY A 298 -10.31 -18.95 -6.34
CA GLY A 298 -11.11 -17.96 -7.07
C GLY A 298 -12.05 -17.16 -6.18
N ILE A 299 -12.63 -16.12 -6.76
CA ILE A 299 -13.64 -15.27 -6.14
C ILE A 299 -15.01 -15.68 -6.69
N GLU A 300 -16.04 -15.65 -5.86
CA GLU A 300 -17.43 -15.94 -6.24
C GLU A 300 -17.86 -15.18 -7.51
N PRO A 301 -18.59 -15.81 -8.47
CA PRO A 301 -18.84 -15.24 -9.80
C PRO A 301 -19.47 -13.84 -9.81
N GLY A 302 -20.44 -13.59 -8.92
CA GLY A 302 -21.10 -12.28 -8.82
C GLY A 302 -20.13 -11.18 -8.39
N ARG A 303 -19.28 -11.48 -7.40
CA ARG A 303 -18.23 -10.58 -6.92
C ARG A 303 -17.13 -10.40 -7.98
N ALA A 304 -16.73 -11.47 -8.65
CA ALA A 304 -15.72 -11.42 -9.72
C ALA A 304 -16.17 -10.55 -10.91
N ARG A 305 -17.45 -10.66 -11.34
CA ARG A 305 -18.02 -9.77 -12.36
C ARG A 305 -17.99 -8.31 -11.93
N MET A 306 -18.42 -8.02 -10.70
CA MET A 306 -18.42 -6.66 -10.14
C MET A 306 -17.01 -6.05 -10.15
N LEU A 307 -16.02 -6.80 -9.64
CA LEU A 307 -14.63 -6.35 -9.61
C LEU A 307 -14.08 -6.14 -11.02
N LEU A 308 -14.29 -7.09 -11.94
CA LEU A 308 -13.82 -6.94 -13.31
C LEU A 308 -14.44 -5.73 -14.01
N ALA A 309 -15.76 -5.54 -13.90
CA ALA A 309 -16.45 -4.40 -14.50
C ALA A 309 -16.00 -3.05 -13.89
N ALA A 310 -15.66 -3.01 -12.61
CA ALA A 310 -15.11 -1.81 -11.99
C ALA A 310 -13.76 -1.41 -12.62
N GLN A 311 -12.93 -2.40 -12.97
CA GLN A 311 -11.59 -2.19 -13.52
C GLN A 311 -11.58 -1.84 -15.01
N ILE A 312 -12.35 -2.56 -15.83
CA ILE A 312 -12.28 -2.42 -17.30
C ILE A 312 -13.58 -1.94 -17.96
N GLY A 313 -14.61 -1.66 -17.17
CA GLY A 313 -15.94 -1.29 -17.67
C GLY A 313 -16.83 -2.50 -17.98
N GLY A 314 -18.15 -2.30 -17.90
CA GLY A 314 -19.14 -3.38 -18.02
C GLY A 314 -19.05 -4.15 -19.34
N GLY A 315 -19.06 -3.46 -20.49
CA GLY A 315 -19.03 -4.13 -21.80
C GLY A 315 -17.75 -4.96 -22.04
N ALA A 316 -16.59 -4.44 -21.63
CA ALA A 316 -15.32 -5.16 -21.75
C ALA A 316 -15.23 -6.35 -20.78
N ALA A 317 -15.88 -6.26 -19.62
CA ALA A 317 -16.02 -7.35 -18.68
C ALA A 317 -16.92 -8.45 -19.27
N ASP A 318 -18.11 -8.11 -19.77
CA ASP A 318 -19.04 -9.09 -20.33
C ASP A 318 -18.44 -9.88 -21.49
N HIS A 319 -17.71 -9.22 -22.40
CA HIS A 319 -16.99 -9.91 -23.48
C HIS A 319 -15.97 -10.93 -22.96
N ARG A 320 -15.19 -10.56 -21.93
CA ARG A 320 -14.20 -11.47 -21.33
C ARG A 320 -14.86 -12.62 -20.59
N ILE A 321 -15.97 -12.36 -19.90
CA ILE A 321 -16.76 -13.38 -19.20
C ILE A 321 -17.31 -14.39 -20.20
N ALA A 322 -17.84 -13.94 -21.33
CA ALA A 322 -18.30 -14.82 -22.41
C ALA A 322 -17.16 -15.67 -22.99
N THR A 323 -15.97 -15.07 -23.16
CA THR A 323 -14.79 -15.78 -23.69
C THR A 323 -14.25 -16.84 -22.71
N ALA A 324 -14.16 -16.52 -21.42
CA ALA A 324 -13.63 -17.43 -20.40
C ALA A 324 -14.66 -18.44 -19.87
N GLY A 325 -15.93 -18.31 -20.29
CA GLY A 325 -17.06 -19.14 -19.86
C GLY A 325 -17.64 -18.78 -18.48
N ASN A 326 -16.89 -18.14 -17.59
CA ASN A 326 -17.41 -17.64 -16.32
C ASN A 326 -16.63 -16.43 -15.77
N ALA A 327 -17.27 -15.69 -14.87
CA ALA A 327 -16.74 -14.45 -14.32
C ALA A 327 -15.51 -14.63 -13.41
N THR A 328 -15.46 -15.74 -12.67
CA THR A 328 -14.33 -16.06 -11.81
C THR A 328 -13.06 -16.25 -12.62
N GLN A 329 -13.11 -17.03 -13.70
CA GLN A 329 -11.98 -17.25 -14.59
C GLN A 329 -11.59 -16.00 -15.38
N ALA A 330 -12.57 -15.26 -15.91
CA ALA A 330 -12.31 -14.01 -16.63
C ALA A 330 -11.58 -12.99 -15.74
N HIS A 331 -12.05 -12.80 -14.50
CA HIS A 331 -11.42 -11.90 -13.54
C HIS A 331 -10.00 -12.38 -13.19
N ARG A 332 -9.83 -13.68 -12.96
CA ARG A 332 -8.53 -14.29 -12.63
C ARG A 332 -7.51 -14.10 -13.74
N GLN A 333 -7.85 -14.49 -14.97
CA GLN A 333 -6.98 -14.35 -16.13
C GLN A 333 -6.59 -12.90 -16.38
N TRP A 334 -7.56 -11.98 -16.27
CA TRP A 334 -7.29 -10.56 -16.44
C TRP A 334 -6.31 -10.03 -15.38
N LEU A 335 -6.55 -10.34 -14.10
CA LEU A 335 -5.74 -9.81 -13.01
C LEU A 335 -4.32 -10.38 -13.02
N LEU A 336 -4.15 -11.69 -13.25
CA LEU A 336 -2.83 -12.31 -13.36
C LEU A 336 -2.03 -11.69 -14.51
N GLY A 337 -2.64 -11.59 -15.69
CA GLY A 337 -1.98 -10.96 -16.84
C GLY A 337 -1.68 -9.48 -16.63
N PHE A 338 -2.52 -8.75 -15.87
CA PHE A 338 -2.23 -7.37 -15.50
C PHE A 338 -1.01 -7.29 -14.57
N ILE A 339 -1.00 -8.10 -13.50
CA ILE A 339 0.08 -8.15 -12.52
C ILE A 339 1.41 -8.50 -13.19
N ASP A 340 1.45 -9.53 -14.03
CA ASP A 340 2.67 -9.97 -14.73
C ASP A 340 3.23 -8.92 -15.69
N ARG A 341 2.38 -8.02 -16.20
CA ARG A 341 2.84 -6.91 -17.06
C ARG A 341 3.28 -5.69 -16.27
N ARG A 342 2.66 -5.42 -15.11
CA ARG A 342 2.79 -4.14 -14.40
C ARG A 342 3.68 -4.21 -13.15
N ILE A 343 3.80 -5.37 -12.52
CA ILE A 343 4.56 -5.56 -11.30
C ILE A 343 5.88 -6.22 -11.65
N ARG A 344 6.88 -5.39 -11.94
CA ARG A 344 8.20 -5.77 -12.42
C ARG A 344 9.30 -5.06 -11.63
N PRO A 345 9.65 -5.56 -10.43
CA PRO A 345 10.69 -4.95 -9.59
C PRO A 345 12.04 -4.80 -10.32
N GLU A 346 12.36 -5.71 -11.24
CA GLU A 346 13.59 -5.69 -12.02
C GLU A 346 13.74 -4.44 -12.90
N GLN A 347 12.64 -3.80 -13.30
CA GLN A 347 12.68 -2.55 -14.07
C GLN A 347 13.23 -1.37 -13.27
N PHE A 348 13.23 -1.50 -11.94
CA PHE A 348 13.70 -0.49 -11.01
C PHE A 348 15.07 -0.83 -10.41
N ALA A 349 15.69 -1.95 -10.80
CA ALA A 349 17.06 -2.26 -10.42
C ALA A 349 18.04 -1.40 -11.25
N GLY A 350 18.98 -0.73 -10.57
CA GLY A 350 20.00 0.14 -11.17
C GLY A 350 21.37 -0.51 -11.30
#